data_AF-A0A4S8KSS4-F1
#
_entry.id   AF-A0A4S8KSS4-F1
#
_cell.length_a   1.000
_cell.length_b   1.000
_cell.length_c   1.000
_cell.angle_alpha   90.00
_cell.angle_beta   90.00
_cell.angle_gamma   90.00
#
_symmetry.space_group_name_H-M   'P 1'
#
loop_
_entity.id
_entity.type
_entity.pdbx_description
1 polymer ?
#
loop_
_entity_poly.entity_id
_entity_poly.type
_entity_poly.pdbx_seq_one_letter_code
_entity_poly.pdbx_strand_id
1 'polypeptide(L)'
;IARGLTYLHEKKVIHGDLKGANILITAAGRATIADFGLSRLMESETLALSSKGSRTVQGTARWLAPECLLKHKPLSYQSDIYAYGCVCYEVFTDHVPFHHCNQDVAVVFELINGNRPTRTSQLDDIAIWSIMQDCWREDPSERPAANVLPAR
;
A
#
# COMPACT_ATOMS: atom_id res chain seq x y z
N ILE A 1 9.77 -6.26 5.39
CA ILE A 1 8.95 -5.05 5.13
C ILE A 1 7.97 -4.79 6.28
N ALA A 2 7.11 -5.76 6.64
CA ALA A 2 6.14 -5.65 7.74
C ALA A 2 6.70 -5.02 9.02
N ARG A 3 7.82 -5.54 9.55
CA ARG A 3 8.50 -4.98 10.74
C ARG A 3 8.84 -3.49 10.63
N GLY A 4 9.25 -3.03 9.45
CA GLY A 4 9.53 -1.62 9.21
C GLY A 4 8.27 -0.79 9.28
N LEU A 5 7.18 -1.30 8.71
CA LEU A 5 5.88 -0.64 8.75
C LEU A 5 5.30 -0.58 10.16
N THR A 6 5.42 -1.68 10.93
CA THR A 6 5.06 -1.73 12.35
C THR A 6 5.77 -0.61 13.13
N TYR A 7 7.08 -0.48 12.94
CA TYR A 7 7.87 0.56 13.60
C TYR A 7 7.38 1.98 13.23
N LEU A 8 7.06 2.24 11.96
CA LEU A 8 6.51 3.54 11.56
C LEU A 8 5.19 3.84 12.25
N HIS A 9 4.25 2.89 12.25
CA HIS A 9 2.93 3.06 12.86
C HIS A 9 3.02 3.24 14.39
N GLU A 10 3.92 2.53 15.07
CA GLU A 10 4.22 2.72 16.50
C GLU A 10 4.79 4.13 16.79
N LYS A 11 5.55 4.69 15.85
CA LYS A 11 6.05 6.08 15.91
C LYS A 11 5.05 7.12 15.41
N LYS A 12 3.79 6.71 15.20
CA LYS A 12 2.71 7.55 14.69
C LYS A 12 2.99 8.18 13.33
N VAL A 13 3.78 7.49 12.50
CA VAL A 13 4.15 7.89 11.14
C VAL A 13 3.34 7.08 10.14
N ILE A 14 2.65 7.78 9.24
CA ILE A 14 2.04 7.21 8.03
C ILE A 14 3.06 7.35 6.91
N HIS A 15 3.34 6.27 6.17
CA HIS A 15 4.30 6.31 5.05
C HIS A 15 3.75 7.10 3.87
N GLY A 16 2.55 6.74 3.39
CA GLY A 16 1.80 7.49 2.38
C GLY A 16 2.12 7.20 0.91
N ASP A 17 3.28 6.61 0.61
CA ASP A 17 3.68 6.19 -0.76
C ASP A 17 4.38 4.82 -0.74
N LEU A 18 3.82 3.84 -0.04
CA LEU A 18 4.46 2.53 0.04
C LEU A 18 4.27 1.77 -1.30
N LYS A 19 5.37 1.39 -1.95
CA LYS A 19 5.39 0.66 -3.23
C LYS A 19 6.72 -0.08 -3.40
N GLY A 20 6.80 -1.04 -4.30
CA GLY A 20 8.01 -1.84 -4.53
C GLY A 20 9.25 -0.99 -4.81
N ALA A 21 9.11 0.09 -5.59
CA ALA A 21 10.19 1.05 -5.88
C ALA A 21 10.73 1.78 -4.64
N ASN A 22 9.95 1.84 -3.56
CA ASN A 22 10.32 2.45 -2.28
C ASN A 22 10.80 1.40 -1.25
N ILE A 23 11.04 0.16 -1.69
CA ILE A 23 11.70 -0.88 -0.89
C ILE A 23 13.11 -1.09 -1.43
N LEU A 24 14.10 -0.69 -0.64
CA LEU A 24 15.51 -0.85 -0.98
C LEU A 24 16.08 -2.13 -0.37
N ILE A 25 17.03 -2.74 -1.06
CA ILE A 25 17.77 -3.91 -0.57
C ILE A 25 19.16 -3.47 -0.14
N THR A 26 19.47 -3.65 1.14
CA THR A 26 20.81 -3.39 1.69
C THR A 26 21.82 -4.42 1.18
N ALA A 27 23.12 -4.13 1.28
CA ALA A 27 24.19 -5.08 0.92
C ALA A 27 24.12 -6.41 1.69
N ALA A 28 23.47 -6.42 2.86
CA ALA A 28 23.21 -7.64 3.64
C ALA A 28 21.95 -8.40 3.19
N GLY A 29 21.36 -8.06 2.04
CA GLY A 29 20.14 -8.68 1.52
C GLY A 29 18.86 -8.33 2.29
N ARG A 30 18.90 -7.31 3.15
CA ARG A 30 17.71 -6.91 3.95
C ARG A 30 16.90 -5.85 3.22
N ALA A 31 15.59 -6.09 3.12
CA ALA A 31 14.62 -5.11 2.62
C ALA A 31 14.33 -4.01 3.64
N THR A 32 14.41 -2.76 3.22
CA THR A 32 14.22 -1.55 4.02
C THR A 32 13.27 -0.58 3.33
N ILE A 33 12.33 -0.01 4.08
CA ILE A 33 11.40 1.02 3.58
C ILE A 33 12.16 2.34 3.41
N ALA A 34 11.96 3.00 2.28
CA ALA A 34 12.60 4.26 1.91
C ALA A 34 11.58 5.25 1.32
N ASP A 35 12.05 6.45 1.00
CA ASP A 35 11.26 7.57 0.45
C ASP A 35 10.07 8.02 1.30
N PHE A 36 10.40 8.84 2.31
CA PHE A 36 9.43 9.44 3.23
C PHE A 36 8.90 10.79 2.74
N GLY A 37 9.02 11.11 1.44
CA GLY A 37 8.65 12.41 0.89
C GLY A 37 7.17 12.77 1.08
N LEU A 38 6.31 11.76 1.22
CA LEU A 38 4.88 11.92 1.49
C LEU A 38 4.47 11.49 2.92
N SER A 39 5.44 11.19 3.79
CA SER A 39 5.16 10.70 5.14
C SER A 39 4.63 11.80 6.05
N ARG A 40 3.73 11.41 6.97
CA ARG A 40 3.03 12.35 7.86
C ARG A 40 2.97 11.83 9.29
N LEU A 41 3.19 12.74 10.24
CA LEU A 41 2.92 12.49 11.66
C LEU A 41 1.44 12.72 11.95
N MET A 42 0.79 11.81 12.67
CA MET A 42 -0.63 11.96 13.01
C MET A 42 -0.93 13.15 13.93
N GLU A 43 0.02 13.60 14.75
CA GLU A 43 -0.19 14.74 15.68
C GLU A 43 -0.16 16.12 15.00
N SER A 44 0.23 16.20 13.73
CA SER A 44 0.32 17.46 13.00
C SER A 44 -0.97 17.75 12.22
N GLU A 45 -2.09 18.01 12.92
CA GLU A 45 -3.35 18.52 12.32
C GLU A 45 -3.12 19.81 11.51
N THR A 46 -2.09 20.59 11.84
CA THR A 46 -1.79 21.90 11.25
C THR A 46 -1.25 21.87 9.81
N LEU A 47 -0.82 20.71 9.30
CA LEU A 47 -0.29 20.58 7.92
C LEU A 47 -1.32 19.97 6.94
N ALA A 48 -2.57 19.79 7.36
CA ALA A 48 -3.64 19.21 6.52
C ALA A 48 -4.01 20.07 5.28
N LEU A 49 -3.48 21.29 5.16
CA LEU A 49 -3.84 22.25 4.12
C LEU A 49 -2.92 22.25 2.90
N SER A 50 -1.74 21.60 2.94
CA SER A 50 -0.69 21.82 1.92
C SER A 50 -0.69 20.85 0.73
N SER A 51 -1.55 19.82 0.70
CA SER A 51 -1.53 18.80 -0.38
C SER A 51 -2.83 18.71 -1.18
N LYS A 52 -3.40 19.87 -1.54
CA LYS A 52 -4.47 19.97 -2.55
C LYS A 52 -3.94 19.90 -4.00
N GLY A 53 -2.66 19.62 -4.21
CA GLY A 53 -2.08 19.34 -5.52
C GLY A 53 -2.21 17.86 -5.87
N SER A 54 -2.72 17.57 -7.07
CA SER A 54 -2.81 16.26 -7.73
C SER A 54 -2.02 15.13 -7.04
N ARG A 55 -2.71 14.35 -6.19
CA ARG A 55 -2.10 13.28 -5.37
C ARG A 55 -1.77 12.01 -6.15
N THR A 56 -2.19 11.94 -7.41
CA THR A 56 -1.74 10.90 -8.33
C THR A 56 -0.45 11.40 -8.99
N VAL A 57 0.68 11.13 -8.35
CA VAL A 57 1.94 11.03 -9.10
C VAL A 57 1.69 9.91 -10.11
N GLN A 58 1.86 10.22 -11.39
CA GLN A 58 1.70 9.27 -12.49
C GLN A 58 2.43 7.97 -12.13
N GLY A 59 1.71 6.85 -12.04
CA GLY A 59 2.29 5.57 -11.64
C GLY A 59 2.29 5.22 -10.14
N THR A 60 1.63 5.97 -9.25
CA THR A 60 1.38 5.53 -7.84
C THR A 60 -0.07 5.01 -7.63
N ALA A 61 -0.99 5.26 -8.56
CA ALA A 61 -2.43 5.00 -8.38
C ALA A 61 -2.77 3.54 -7.99
N ARG A 62 -1.94 2.57 -8.39
CA ARG A 62 -2.13 1.13 -8.15
C ARG A 62 -1.87 0.69 -6.70
N TRP A 63 -1.12 1.48 -5.94
CA TRP A 63 -0.81 1.21 -4.53
C TRP A 63 -1.67 2.07 -3.60
N LEU A 64 -2.33 3.09 -4.13
CA LEU A 64 -3.16 3.98 -3.33
C LEU A 64 -4.48 3.30 -2.96
N ALA A 65 -4.81 3.33 -1.67
CA ALA A 65 -6.04 2.71 -1.18
C ALA A 65 -7.30 3.34 -1.83
N PRO A 66 -8.36 2.55 -2.10
CA PRO A 66 -9.54 3.02 -2.84
C PRO A 66 -10.21 4.23 -2.19
N GLU A 67 -10.24 4.30 -0.86
CA GLU A 67 -10.80 5.44 -0.14
C GLU A 67 -9.98 6.73 -0.31
N CYS A 68 -8.66 6.61 -0.49
CA CYS A 68 -7.79 7.76 -0.74
C CYS A 68 -7.88 8.22 -2.20
N LEU A 69 -7.95 7.26 -3.14
CA LEU A 69 -8.02 7.53 -4.57
C LEU A 69 -9.39 8.05 -5.01
N LEU A 70 -10.46 7.33 -4.65
CA LEU A 70 -11.83 7.56 -5.16
C LEU A 70 -12.62 8.55 -4.31
N LYS A 71 -12.39 8.56 -2.99
CA LYS A 71 -13.15 9.38 -2.03
C LYS A 71 -12.33 10.53 -1.47
N HIS A 72 -11.09 10.70 -1.92
CA HIS A 72 -10.14 11.72 -1.46
C HIS A 72 -9.95 11.76 0.07
N LYS A 73 -10.13 10.60 0.74
CA LYS A 73 -9.86 10.52 2.19
C LYS A 73 -8.37 10.75 2.46
N PRO A 74 -8.02 11.33 3.61
CA PRO A 74 -6.62 11.45 4.03
C PRO A 74 -5.94 10.09 4.08
N LEU A 75 -4.62 10.09 3.88
CA LEU A 75 -3.77 8.94 4.14
C LEU A 75 -3.88 8.53 5.62
N SER A 76 -3.79 7.25 5.88
CA SER A 76 -3.96 6.62 7.18
C SER A 76 -3.06 5.39 7.32
N TYR A 77 -2.94 4.84 8.53
CA TYR A 77 -2.26 3.55 8.73
C TYR A 77 -2.89 2.46 7.86
N GLN A 78 -4.23 2.44 7.76
CA GLN A 78 -4.97 1.47 6.95
C GLN A 78 -4.70 1.62 5.45
N SER A 79 -4.39 2.84 4.98
CA SER A 79 -3.97 3.06 3.60
C SER A 79 -2.57 2.50 3.34
N ASP A 80 -1.64 2.59 4.32
CA ASP A 80 -0.35 1.92 4.21
C ASP A 80 -0.48 0.39 4.22
N ILE A 81 -1.44 -0.15 4.98
CA ILE A 81 -1.71 -1.61 5.00
C ILE A 81 -2.20 -2.09 3.64
N TYR A 82 -3.08 -1.34 2.98
CA TYR A 82 -3.49 -1.64 1.61
C TYR A 82 -2.29 -1.67 0.66
N ALA A 83 -1.45 -0.63 0.73
CA ALA A 83 -0.25 -0.50 -0.07
C ALA A 83 0.77 -1.62 0.22
N TYR A 84 0.87 -2.07 1.48
CA TYR A 84 1.67 -3.23 1.86
C TYR A 84 1.21 -4.51 1.15
N GLY A 85 -0.09 -4.75 1.08
CA GLY A 85 -0.64 -5.86 0.29
C GLY A 85 -0.24 -5.79 -1.18
N CYS A 86 -0.26 -4.59 -1.76
CA CYS A 86 0.22 -4.35 -3.13
C CYS A 86 1.72 -4.62 -3.29
N VAL A 87 2.55 -4.23 -2.32
CA VAL A 87 4.00 -4.54 -2.33
C VAL A 87 4.25 -6.05 -2.21
N CYS A 88 3.49 -6.75 -1.37
CA CYS A 88 3.56 -8.21 -1.32
C CYS A 88 3.20 -8.80 -2.69
N TYR A 89 2.15 -8.31 -3.34
CA TYR A 89 1.80 -8.77 -4.69
C TYR A 89 2.97 -8.61 -5.67
N GLU A 90 3.64 -7.46 -5.69
CA GLU A 90 4.84 -7.26 -6.51
C GLU A 90 5.94 -8.28 -6.22
N VAL A 91 6.27 -8.47 -4.95
CA VAL A 91 7.35 -9.38 -4.53
C VAL A 91 7.11 -10.82 -4.97
N PHE A 92 5.86 -11.29 -4.90
CA PHE A 92 5.53 -12.69 -5.18
C PHE A 92 5.13 -12.96 -6.64
N THR A 93 4.72 -11.94 -7.39
CA THR A 93 4.29 -12.12 -8.79
C THR A 93 5.27 -11.55 -9.80
N ASP A 94 6.20 -10.69 -9.38
CA ASP A 94 7.04 -9.87 -10.25
C ASP A 94 6.24 -8.91 -11.16
N HIS A 95 4.99 -8.61 -10.77
CA HIS A 95 4.08 -7.73 -11.50
C HIS A 95 3.54 -6.64 -10.58
N VAL A 96 3.34 -5.45 -11.14
CA VAL A 96 2.61 -4.38 -10.45
C VAL A 96 1.14 -4.80 -10.21
N PRO A 97 0.48 -4.28 -9.16
CA PRO A 97 -0.94 -4.50 -8.98
C PRO A 97 -1.72 -4.04 -10.22
N PHE A 98 -2.72 -4.84 -10.61
CA PHE A 98 -3.52 -4.60 -11.82
C PHE A 98 -2.67 -4.51 -13.11
N HIS A 99 -1.61 -5.31 -13.25
CA HIS A 99 -0.73 -5.28 -14.43
C HIS A 99 -1.44 -5.46 -15.79
N HIS A 100 -2.63 -6.06 -15.82
CA HIS A 100 -3.48 -6.18 -17.02
C HIS A 100 -4.14 -4.85 -17.44
N CYS A 101 -4.20 -3.85 -16.56
CA CYS A 101 -4.71 -2.52 -16.85
C CYS A 101 -3.61 -1.66 -17.48
N ASN A 102 -3.77 -1.25 -18.75
CA ASN A 102 -2.79 -0.44 -19.47
C ASN A 102 -2.68 1.02 -18.98
N GLN A 103 -3.71 1.53 -18.30
CA GLN A 103 -3.83 2.93 -17.89
C GLN A 103 -4.40 3.03 -16.47
N ASP A 104 -4.04 4.07 -15.73
CA ASP A 104 -4.51 4.27 -14.36
C ASP A 104 -6.04 4.43 -14.28
N VAL A 105 -6.68 4.96 -15.33
CA VAL A 105 -8.16 5.04 -15.39
C VAL A 105 -8.81 3.66 -15.38
N ALA A 106 -8.20 2.64 -15.99
CA ALA A 106 -8.72 1.29 -15.96
C ALA A 106 -8.59 0.69 -14.56
N VAL A 107 -7.51 0.98 -13.84
CA VAL A 107 -7.35 0.61 -12.42
C VAL A 107 -8.43 1.26 -11.56
N VAL A 108 -8.73 2.54 -11.80
CA VAL A 108 -9.83 3.25 -11.13
C VAL A 108 -11.17 2.55 -11.37
N PHE A 109 -11.46 2.13 -12.60
CA PHE A 109 -12.69 1.36 -12.90
C PHE A 109 -12.74 0.02 -12.18
N GLU A 110 -11.64 -0.74 -12.13
CA GLU A 110 -11.56 -1.99 -11.37
C GLU A 110 -11.89 -1.77 -9.89
N LEU A 111 -11.30 -0.73 -9.28
CA LEU A 111 -11.53 -0.40 -7.87
C LEU A 111 -12.96 0.06 -7.60
N ILE A 112 -13.58 0.84 -8.51
CA ILE A 112 -15.00 1.22 -8.41
C ILE A 112 -15.92 -0.01 -8.41
N ASN A 113 -15.57 -1.03 -9.19
CA ASN A 113 -16.32 -2.29 -9.24
C ASN A 113 -16.04 -3.22 -8.04
N GLY A 114 -15.20 -2.79 -7.09
CA GLY A 114 -14.82 -3.58 -5.91
C GLY A 114 -13.76 -4.64 -6.19
N ASN A 115 -13.18 -4.67 -7.40
CA ASN A 115 -12.15 -5.64 -7.75
C ASN A 115 -10.84 -5.32 -7.03
N ARG A 116 -10.00 -6.34 -6.90
CA ARG A 116 -8.67 -6.33 -6.29
C ARG A 116 -7.68 -7.02 -7.23
N PRO A 117 -6.35 -6.90 -7.01
CA PRO A 117 -5.38 -7.61 -7.83
C PRO A 117 -5.74 -9.09 -7.96
N THR A 118 -5.62 -9.65 -9.16
CA THR A 118 -5.99 -11.05 -9.41
C THR A 118 -4.85 -11.97 -9.02
N ARG A 119 -5.15 -13.09 -8.35
CA ARG A 119 -4.16 -14.12 -8.03
C ARG A 119 -3.56 -14.69 -9.32
N THR A 120 -2.25 -14.78 -9.40
CA THR A 120 -1.54 -15.42 -10.50
C THR A 120 -1.14 -16.85 -10.13
N SER A 121 -0.77 -17.66 -11.12
CA SER A 121 -0.24 -19.01 -10.89
C SER A 121 1.11 -19.04 -10.18
N GLN A 122 1.83 -17.90 -10.09
CA GLN A 122 3.07 -17.81 -9.33
C GLN A 122 2.83 -17.73 -7.81
N LEU A 123 1.61 -17.38 -7.39
CA LEU A 123 1.21 -17.27 -5.99
C LEU A 123 0.69 -18.61 -5.47
N ASP A 124 1.60 -19.55 -5.19
CA ASP A 124 1.25 -20.86 -4.63
C ASP A 124 1.00 -20.83 -3.11
N ASP A 125 1.62 -19.88 -2.39
CA ASP A 125 1.43 -19.72 -0.94
C ASP A 125 0.06 -19.09 -0.63
N ILE A 126 -0.90 -19.95 -0.30
CA ILE A 126 -2.28 -19.57 0.05
C ILE A 126 -2.32 -18.69 1.30
N ALA A 127 -1.42 -18.89 2.26
CA ALA A 127 -1.41 -18.11 3.49
C ALA A 127 -0.98 -16.66 3.20
N ILE A 128 0.05 -16.48 2.37
CA ILE A 128 0.47 -15.15 1.91
C ILE A 128 -0.64 -14.49 1.08
N TRP A 129 -1.29 -15.24 0.18
CA TRP A 129 -2.42 -14.72 -0.58
C TRP A 129 -3.57 -14.23 0.31
N SER A 130 -3.95 -15.02 1.33
CA SER A 130 -4.98 -14.63 2.30
C SER A 130 -4.62 -13.32 3.01
N ILE A 131 -3.35 -13.14 3.38
CA ILE A 131 -2.88 -11.93 4.05
C ILE A 131 -2.98 -10.71 3.13
N MET A 132 -2.66 -10.86 1.84
CA MET A 132 -2.87 -9.80 0.86
C MET A 132 -4.35 -9.43 0.75
N GLN A 133 -5.26 -10.42 0.72
CA GLN A 133 -6.70 -10.17 0.68
C GLN A 133 -7.21 -9.43 1.93
N ASP A 134 -6.71 -9.77 3.11
CA ASP A 134 -7.06 -9.06 4.35
C ASP A 134 -6.52 -7.62 4.36
N CYS A 135 -5.36 -7.36 3.74
CA CYS A 135 -4.87 -6.00 3.51
C CYS A 135 -5.77 -5.19 2.57
N TRP A 136 -6.54 -5.85 1.71
CA TRP A 136 -7.37 -5.24 0.67
C TRP A 136 -8.87 -5.15 0.99
N ARG A 137 -9.27 -5.38 2.26
CA ARG A 137 -10.66 -5.20 2.71
C ARG A 137 -11.19 -3.82 2.31
N GLU A 138 -12.46 -3.78 1.90
CA GLU A 138 -13.13 -2.57 1.44
C GLU A 138 -13.25 -1.55 2.58
N ASP A 139 -13.72 -1.99 3.75
CA ASP A 139 -13.67 -1.18 4.95
C ASP A 139 -12.22 -1.11 5.46
N PRO A 140 -11.60 0.09 5.51
CA PRO A 140 -10.24 0.22 6.03
C PRO A 140 -10.08 -0.28 7.47
N SER A 141 -11.13 -0.20 8.29
CA SER A 141 -11.09 -0.63 9.70
C SER A 141 -11.02 -2.15 9.87
N GLU A 142 -11.41 -2.91 8.85
CA GLU A 142 -11.29 -4.38 8.83
C GLU A 142 -9.89 -4.86 8.40
N ARG A 143 -9.03 -3.94 7.93
CA ARG A 143 -7.66 -4.29 7.54
C ARG A 143 -6.83 -4.56 8.79
N PRO A 144 -5.89 -5.53 8.73
CA PRO A 144 -5.03 -5.85 9.87
C PRO A 144 -4.16 -4.66 10.27
N ALA A 145 -3.83 -4.55 11.56
CA ALA A 145 -2.80 -3.64 12.01
C ALA A 145 -1.39 -4.13 11.59
N ALA A 146 -0.43 -3.22 11.44
CA ALA A 146 0.90 -3.59 10.96
C ALA A 146 1.64 -4.58 11.88
N ASN A 147 1.32 -4.62 13.18
CA ASN A 147 1.94 -5.52 14.15
C ASN A 147 1.44 -6.97 14.08
N VAL A 148 0.33 -7.23 13.39
CA VAL A 148 -0.19 -8.61 13.20
C VAL A 148 0.21 -9.20 11.83
N LEU A 149 0.86 -8.42 10.98
CA LEU A 149 1.39 -8.88 9.70
C LEU A 149 2.56 -9.86 9.90
N PRO A 150 2.70 -10.89 9.05
CA PRO A 150 3.78 -11.86 9.18
C PRO A 150 5.15 -11.22 8.94
N ALA A 151 6.14 -11.62 9.74
CA ALA A 151 7.52 -11.14 9.64
C ALA A 151 8.45 -12.12 8.88
N ARG A 152 7.88 -13.00 8.05
CA ARG A 152 8.62 -14.03 7.31
C ARG A 152 9.68 -13.44 6.38
#